data_AF-A0A9Q3GI30-F1
#
_entry.id   AF-A0A9Q3GI30-F1
#
_cell.length_a   1.000
_cell.length_b   1.000
_cell.length_c   1.000
_cell.angle_alpha   90.00
_cell.angle_beta   90.00
_cell.angle_gamma   90.00
#
_symmetry.space_group_name_H-M   'P 1'
#
loop_
_entity.id
_entity.type
_entity.pdbx_description
1 polymer ?
#
loop_
_entity_poly.entity_id
_entity_poly.type
_entity_poly.pdbx_seq_one_letter_code
_entity_poly.pdbx_strand_id
1 'polypeptide(L)'
;MSSDTRPSAADNKIIDANAETCNLIAGTLDSNTFTQIFNDDETMENAHLLWNKLTKHFASSTFNNQARIWMRFCRITYNGSLQGFISEVRQCLNEVIIVKVEVGTPTLAFTILTKLPEEYHNIVEKVTANTETLGNPNAILNLLHDVALKEEALNLQSTKQRDISLKDNTLL
;
A
#
# COMPACT_ATOMS: atom_id res chain seq x y z
N MET A 1 -25.35 41.68 -29.22
CA MET A 1 -24.12 41.28 -29.93
C MET A 1 -23.33 40.42 -28.96
N SER A 2 -23.48 39.09 -29.06
CA SER A 2 -22.67 38.16 -28.27
C SER A 2 -21.26 38.14 -28.86
N SER A 3 -20.27 38.50 -28.05
CA SER A 3 -18.86 38.40 -28.43
C SER A 3 -18.42 36.95 -28.35
N ASP A 4 -18.62 36.22 -29.44
CA ASP A 4 -18.00 34.91 -29.69
C ASP A 4 -16.49 35.13 -29.81
N THR A 5 -15.80 35.06 -28.69
CA THR A 5 -14.35 35.22 -28.64
C THR A 5 -13.76 33.84 -28.90
N ARG A 6 -13.28 33.59 -30.14
CA ARG A 6 -12.64 32.32 -30.48
C ARG A 6 -11.49 32.02 -29.51
N PRO A 7 -11.37 30.79 -28.98
CA PRO A 7 -10.27 30.41 -28.10
C PRO A 7 -8.91 30.68 -28.76
N SER A 8 -7.97 31.23 -27.99
CA SER A 8 -6.62 31.47 -28.48
C SER A 8 -5.86 30.14 -28.67
N ALA A 9 -4.74 30.17 -29.40
CA ALA A 9 -3.88 28.99 -29.56
C ALA A 9 -3.33 28.44 -28.22
N ALA A 10 -3.25 29.28 -27.17
CA ALA A 10 -2.89 28.84 -25.83
C ALA A 10 -4.04 28.10 -25.14
N ASP A 11 -5.29 28.56 -25.34
CA ASP A 11 -6.48 27.92 -24.78
C ASP A 11 -6.70 26.52 -25.37
N ASN A 12 -6.49 26.36 -26.67
CA ASN A 12 -6.57 25.05 -27.34
C ASN A 12 -5.53 24.06 -26.79
N LYS A 13 -4.30 24.50 -26.52
CA LYS A 13 -3.27 23.62 -25.92
C LYS A 13 -3.65 23.15 -24.52
N ILE A 14 -4.29 24.00 -23.72
CA ILE A 14 -4.76 23.63 -22.37
C ILE A 14 -5.89 22.61 -22.47
N ILE A 15 -6.83 22.81 -23.41
CA ILE A 15 -7.91 21.87 -23.67
C ILE A 15 -7.36 20.50 -24.09
N ASP A 16 -6.43 20.47 -25.05
CA ASP A 16 -5.80 19.24 -25.52
C ASP A 16 -5.07 18.51 -24.38
N ALA A 17 -4.31 19.24 -23.56
CA ALA A 17 -3.59 18.67 -22.42
C ALA A 17 -4.53 18.12 -21.33
N ASN A 18 -5.65 18.79 -21.07
CA ASN A 18 -6.68 18.31 -20.15
C ASN A 18 -7.31 17.01 -20.66
N ALA A 19 -7.71 16.98 -21.94
CA ALA A 19 -8.31 15.79 -22.54
C ALA A 19 -7.34 14.59 -22.55
N GLU A 20 -6.06 14.82 -22.89
CA GLU A 20 -5.03 13.79 -22.84
C GLU A 20 -4.86 13.24 -21.41
N THR A 21 -4.76 14.12 -20.41
CA THR A 21 -4.61 13.72 -19.01
C THR A 21 -5.83 12.93 -18.52
N CYS A 22 -7.05 13.38 -18.83
CA CYS A 22 -8.27 12.67 -18.47
C CYS A 22 -8.33 11.28 -19.10
N ASN A 23 -7.96 11.14 -20.38
CA ASN A 23 -7.94 9.85 -21.07
C ASN A 23 -6.90 8.89 -20.46
N LEU A 24 -5.72 9.39 -20.12
CA LEU A 24 -4.68 8.59 -19.45
C LEU A 24 -5.17 8.09 -18.09
N ILE A 25 -5.76 8.97 -17.27
CA ILE A 25 -6.32 8.60 -15.97
C ILE A 25 -7.45 7.59 -16.16
N ALA A 26 -8.43 7.87 -17.03
CA ALA A 26 -9.54 6.98 -17.33
C ALA A 26 -9.08 5.56 -17.73
N GLY A 27 -8.06 5.47 -18.58
CA GLY A 27 -7.50 4.19 -19.03
C GLY A 27 -6.81 3.37 -17.94
N THR A 28 -6.50 3.96 -16.79
CA THR A 28 -5.86 3.25 -15.65
C THR A 28 -6.84 2.75 -14.60
N LEU A 29 -8.09 3.22 -14.60
CA LEU A 29 -9.08 2.87 -13.57
C LEU A 29 -9.85 1.61 -13.95
N ASP A 30 -10.20 0.79 -12.95
CA ASP A 30 -11.15 -0.29 -13.14
C ASP A 30 -12.58 0.26 -13.38
N SER A 31 -13.45 -0.55 -13.98
CA SER A 31 -14.80 -0.11 -14.39
C SER A 31 -15.66 0.40 -13.22
N ASN A 32 -15.49 -0.13 -12.00
CA ASN A 32 -16.25 0.32 -10.85
C ASN A 32 -15.76 1.69 -10.38
N THR A 33 -14.44 1.88 -10.27
CA THR A 33 -13.84 3.18 -9.95
C THR A 33 -14.16 4.23 -11.01
N PHE A 34 -14.10 3.87 -12.30
CA PHE A 34 -14.44 4.75 -13.40
C PHE A 34 -15.88 5.28 -13.25
N THR A 35 -16.86 4.39 -13.07
CA THR A 35 -18.28 4.76 -12.95
C THR A 35 -18.57 5.65 -11.75
N GLN A 36 -17.85 5.47 -10.64
CA GLN A 36 -18.05 6.28 -9.43
C GLN A 36 -17.47 7.70 -9.54
N ILE A 37 -16.43 7.89 -10.35
CA ILE A 37 -15.69 9.15 -10.47
C ILE A 37 -16.11 9.94 -11.70
N PHE A 38 -16.31 9.27 -12.83
CA PHE A 38 -16.75 9.83 -14.10
C PHE A 38 -18.27 9.74 -14.24
N ASN A 39 -18.97 10.54 -13.43
CA ASN A 39 -20.43 10.60 -13.40
C ASN A 39 -21.01 11.81 -14.14
N ASP A 40 -20.17 12.70 -14.68
CA ASP A 40 -20.54 13.85 -15.50
C ASP A 40 -19.46 14.17 -16.54
N ASP A 41 -19.88 14.79 -17.65
CA ASP A 41 -19.01 15.14 -18.78
C ASP A 41 -17.97 16.21 -18.41
N GLU A 42 -18.28 17.08 -17.44
CA GLU A 42 -17.36 18.13 -16.97
C GLU A 42 -16.08 17.55 -16.35
N THR A 43 -16.18 16.38 -15.71
CA THR A 43 -15.03 15.66 -15.14
C THR A 43 -14.16 15.02 -16.22
N MET A 44 -14.71 14.71 -17.41
CA MET A 44 -13.93 14.16 -18.52
C MET A 44 -13.10 15.22 -19.25
N GLU A 45 -13.47 16.49 -19.14
CA GLU A 45 -12.81 17.59 -19.87
C GLU A 45 -11.89 18.44 -18.97
N ASN A 46 -11.91 18.21 -17.65
CA ASN A 46 -11.10 18.97 -16.69
C ASN A 46 -10.29 18.06 -15.79
N ALA A 47 -9.01 17.89 -16.13
CA ALA A 47 -8.07 17.03 -15.39
C ALA A 47 -7.90 17.45 -13.92
N HIS A 48 -7.96 18.76 -13.63
CA HIS A 48 -7.86 19.26 -12.26
C HIS A 48 -9.11 18.90 -11.44
N LEU A 49 -10.31 19.02 -12.03
CA LEU A 49 -11.55 18.59 -11.39
C LEU A 49 -11.58 17.08 -11.14
N LEU A 50 -11.15 16.29 -12.13
CA LEU A 50 -10.99 14.85 -12.02
C LEU A 50 -10.03 14.47 -10.88
N TRP A 51 -8.85 15.09 -10.83
CA TRP A 51 -7.88 14.86 -9.76
C TRP A 51 -8.46 15.18 -8.38
N ASN A 52 -9.22 16.27 -8.25
CA ASN A 52 -9.89 16.62 -7.01
C ASN A 52 -10.98 15.62 -6.62
N LYS A 53 -11.78 15.12 -7.56
CA LYS A 53 -12.77 14.07 -7.29
C LYS A 53 -12.11 12.77 -6.84
N LEU A 54 -11.04 12.34 -7.50
CA LEU A 54 -10.25 11.17 -7.10
C LEU A 54 -9.70 11.33 -5.68
N THR A 55 -9.07 12.48 -5.41
CA THR A 55 -8.52 12.78 -4.09
C THR A 55 -9.63 12.84 -3.04
N LYS A 56 -10.77 13.45 -3.34
CA LYS A 56 -11.92 13.49 -2.44
C LYS A 56 -12.55 12.12 -2.21
N HIS A 57 -12.53 11.23 -3.19
CA HIS A 57 -13.12 9.90 -3.03
C HIS A 57 -12.17 8.96 -2.28
N PHE A 58 -10.90 8.88 -2.70
CA PHE A 58 -9.94 7.89 -2.20
C PHE A 58 -9.05 8.39 -1.06
N ALA A 59 -8.69 9.67 -1.06
CA ALA A 59 -7.83 10.28 -0.05
C ALA A 59 -8.59 11.16 0.95
N SER A 60 -9.94 11.17 0.92
CA SER A 60 -10.68 11.89 1.95
C SER A 60 -10.59 11.21 3.30
N SER A 61 -10.48 12.04 4.34
CA SER A 61 -10.61 11.63 5.73
C SER A 61 -12.07 11.45 6.16
N THR A 62 -12.94 10.96 5.28
CA THR A 62 -14.31 10.64 5.66
C THR A 62 -14.32 9.43 6.60
N PHE A 63 -15.25 9.41 7.57
CA PHE A 63 -15.34 8.31 8.52
C PHE A 63 -15.51 6.94 7.85
N ASN A 64 -16.27 6.88 6.75
CA ASN A 64 -16.42 5.65 5.96
C ASN A 64 -15.10 5.17 5.35
N ASN A 65 -14.30 6.09 4.79
CA ASN A 65 -13.01 5.73 4.22
C ASN A 65 -12.02 5.31 5.31
N GLN A 66 -11.99 6.03 6.43
CA GLN A 66 -11.21 5.64 7.61
C GLN A 66 -11.59 4.25 8.11
N ALA A 67 -12.88 3.96 8.26
CA ALA A 67 -13.38 2.64 8.67
C ALA A 67 -12.98 1.55 7.65
N ARG A 68 -13.05 1.82 6.34
CA ARG A 68 -12.64 0.88 5.30
C ARG A 68 -11.15 0.54 5.41
N ILE A 69 -10.28 1.54 5.52
CA ILE A 69 -8.84 1.34 5.66
C ILE A 69 -8.52 0.62 6.98
N TRP A 70 -9.16 1.01 8.08
CA TRP A 70 -8.99 0.34 9.37
C TRP A 70 -9.42 -1.13 9.33
N MET A 71 -10.59 -1.43 8.77
CA MET A 71 -11.06 -2.81 8.60
C MET A 71 -10.12 -3.63 7.73
N ARG A 72 -9.57 -3.04 6.66
CA ARG A 72 -8.55 -3.70 5.83
C ARG A 72 -7.31 -4.02 6.66
N PHE A 73 -6.77 -3.04 7.39
CA PHE A 73 -5.62 -3.23 8.29
C PHE A 73 -5.88 -4.36 9.30
N CYS A 74 -7.05 -4.37 9.94
CA CYS A 74 -7.45 -5.41 10.88
C CYS A 74 -7.59 -6.81 10.23
N ARG A 75 -7.86 -6.89 8.92
CA ARG A 75 -8.02 -8.16 8.19
C ARG A 75 -6.74 -8.68 7.54
N ILE A 76 -5.63 -7.93 7.56
CA ILE A 76 -4.33 -8.45 7.10
C ILE A 76 -3.98 -9.68 7.94
N THR A 77 -3.65 -10.78 7.26
CA THR A 77 -3.28 -12.07 7.84
C THR A 77 -1.98 -12.55 7.23
N TYR A 78 -1.13 -13.19 8.02
CA TYR A 78 0.06 -13.86 7.51
C TYR A 78 -0.33 -15.01 6.57
N ASN A 79 0.35 -15.11 5.42
CA ASN A 79 0.05 -16.07 4.35
C ASN A 79 1.25 -16.98 4.00
N GLY A 80 2.23 -17.10 4.91
CA GLY A 80 3.46 -17.88 4.67
C GLY A 80 4.62 -17.08 4.08
N SER A 81 4.45 -15.78 3.84
CA SER A 81 5.53 -14.89 3.40
C SER A 81 5.69 -13.71 4.36
N LEU A 82 6.78 -13.70 5.13
CA LEU A 82 7.08 -12.59 6.03
C LEU A 82 7.32 -11.28 5.26
N GLN A 83 8.03 -11.32 4.13
CA GLN A 83 8.21 -10.14 3.27
C GLN A 83 6.89 -9.65 2.67
N GLY A 84 6.01 -10.56 2.25
CA GLY A 84 4.67 -10.21 1.76
C GLY A 84 3.84 -9.52 2.83
N PHE A 85 3.82 -10.10 4.03
CA PHE A 85 3.16 -9.51 5.20
C PHE A 85 3.69 -8.11 5.53
N ILE A 86 5.01 -7.92 5.61
CA ILE A 86 5.63 -6.61 5.91
C ILE A 86 5.24 -5.58 4.86
N SER A 87 5.29 -5.95 3.58
CA SER A 87 4.93 -5.07 2.45
C SER A 87 3.48 -4.62 2.55
N GLU A 88 2.55 -5.54 2.79
CA GLU A 88 1.13 -5.26 2.91
C GLU A 88 0.82 -4.37 4.12
N VAL A 89 1.43 -4.66 5.27
CA VAL A 89 1.27 -3.85 6.49
C VAL A 89 1.81 -2.44 6.27
N ARG A 90 3.00 -2.27 5.68
CA ARG A 90 3.58 -0.94 5.38
C ARG A 90 2.67 -0.12 4.46
N GLN A 91 2.15 -0.75 3.41
CA GLN A 91 1.20 -0.10 2.51
C GLN A 91 -0.04 0.38 3.27
N CYS A 92 -0.63 -0.49 4.10
CA CYS A 92 -1.84 -0.14 4.84
C CYS A 92 -1.59 0.91 5.94
N LEU A 93 -0.41 0.93 6.59
CA LEU A 93 -0.03 1.98 7.53
C LEU A 93 0.10 3.36 6.85
N ASN A 94 0.65 3.41 5.63
CA ASN A 94 0.70 4.64 4.86
C ASN A 94 -0.71 5.15 4.53
N GLU A 95 -1.61 4.25 4.14
CA GLU A 95 -3.02 4.60 3.89
C GLU A 95 -3.71 5.12 5.17
N VAL A 96 -3.46 4.49 6.33
CA VAL A 96 -3.95 4.94 7.64
C VAL A 96 -3.55 6.39 7.93
N ILE A 97 -2.30 6.76 7.64
CA ILE A 97 -1.78 8.13 7.80
C ILE A 97 -2.44 9.08 6.79
N ILE A 98 -2.55 8.68 5.52
CA ILE A 98 -3.12 9.50 4.44
C ILE A 98 -4.58 9.87 4.74
N VAL A 99 -5.39 8.89 5.16
CA VAL A 99 -6.82 9.12 5.46
C VAL A 99 -7.05 9.64 6.89
N LYS A 100 -5.97 9.82 7.67
CA LYS A 100 -5.98 10.33 9.05
C LYS A 100 -6.87 9.52 10.00
N VAL A 101 -6.76 8.19 9.96
CA VAL A 101 -7.46 7.37 10.97
C VAL A 101 -6.91 7.73 12.35
N GLU A 102 -7.79 8.14 13.26
CA GLU A 102 -7.42 8.49 14.63
C GLU A 102 -7.18 7.22 15.45
N VAL A 103 -5.94 6.73 15.42
CA VAL A 103 -5.52 5.55 16.17
C VAL A 103 -4.13 5.77 16.76
N GLY A 104 -3.93 5.34 18.01
CA GLY A 104 -2.65 5.47 18.69
C GLY A 104 -1.57 4.59 18.04
N THR A 105 -0.35 5.12 17.95
CA THR A 105 0.83 4.39 17.46
C THR A 105 1.05 3.05 18.19
N PRO A 106 0.86 2.94 19.53
CA PRO A 106 0.93 1.65 20.22
C PRO A 106 -0.16 0.66 19.77
N THR A 107 -1.38 1.12 19.53
CA THR A 107 -2.47 0.26 19.04
C THR A 107 -2.14 -0.34 17.67
N LEU A 108 -1.53 0.45 16.78
CA LEU A 108 -1.02 -0.05 15.51
C LEU A 108 0.07 -1.11 15.72
N ALA A 109 1.02 -0.84 16.62
CA ALA A 109 2.12 -1.76 16.93
C ALA A 109 1.61 -3.10 17.47
N PHE A 110 0.72 -3.07 18.47
CA PHE A 110 0.13 -4.27 19.07
C PHE A 110 -0.67 -5.07 18.04
N THR A 111 -1.42 -4.37 17.19
CA THR A 111 -2.22 -5.01 16.13
C THR A 111 -1.34 -5.72 15.09
N ILE A 112 -0.11 -5.25 14.84
CA ILE A 112 0.84 -5.97 13.97
C ILE A 112 1.33 -7.24 14.65
N LEU A 113 1.70 -7.16 15.92
CA LEU A 113 2.22 -8.31 16.67
C LEU A 113 1.18 -9.44 16.81
N THR A 114 -0.10 -9.10 17.01
CA THR A 114 -1.17 -10.10 17.12
C THR A 114 -1.49 -10.83 15.82
N LYS A 115 -0.95 -10.36 14.68
CA LYS A 115 -1.13 -10.98 13.36
C LYS A 115 -0.04 -11.98 13.00
N LEU A 116 1.03 -12.02 13.77
CA LEU A 116 2.13 -12.94 13.52
C LEU A 116 1.74 -14.37 13.94
N PRO A 117 2.06 -15.39 13.13
CA PRO A 117 1.87 -16.79 13.49
C PRO A 117 2.80 -17.24 14.63
N GLU A 118 2.53 -18.43 15.16
CA GLU A 118 3.25 -19.00 16.31
C GLU A 118 4.77 -19.14 16.08
N GLU A 119 5.19 -19.37 14.83
CA GLU A 119 6.60 -19.43 14.43
C GLU A 119 7.40 -18.16 14.76
N TYR A 120 6.74 -17.00 14.93
CA TYR A 120 7.36 -15.74 15.32
C TYR A 120 7.07 -15.31 16.76
N HIS A 121 6.50 -16.17 17.61
CA HIS A 121 6.22 -15.83 19.03
C HIS A 121 7.48 -15.41 19.80
N ASN A 122 8.64 -16.02 19.51
CA ASN A 122 9.92 -15.61 20.08
C ASN A 122 10.30 -14.15 19.75
N ILE A 123 9.90 -13.66 18.57
CA ILE A 123 10.08 -12.27 18.16
C ILE A 123 9.09 -11.38 18.90
N VAL A 124 7.83 -11.80 19.00
CA VAL A 124 6.79 -11.08 19.77
C VAL A 124 7.25 -10.87 21.22
N GLU A 125 7.69 -11.93 21.90
CA GLU A 125 8.19 -11.84 23.29
C GLU A 125 9.36 -10.87 23.43
N LYS A 126 10.34 -10.92 22.51
CA LYS A 126 11.48 -9.99 22.50
C LYS A 126 11.04 -8.54 22.32
N VAL A 127 10.09 -8.29 21.43
CA VAL A 127 9.54 -6.94 21.21
C VAL A 127 8.75 -6.48 22.44
N THR A 128 7.93 -7.34 23.03
CA THR A 128 7.15 -7.02 24.24
C THR A 128 8.04 -6.72 25.45
N ALA A 129 9.22 -7.34 25.54
CA ALA A 129 10.21 -7.01 26.57
C ALA A 129 10.95 -5.68 26.32
N ASN A 130 10.90 -5.13 25.09
CA ASN A 130 11.61 -3.91 24.70
C ASN A 130 10.63 -2.74 24.53
N THR A 131 10.56 -1.87 25.53
CA THR A 131 9.65 -0.70 25.54
C THR A 131 9.92 0.31 24.43
N GLU A 132 11.15 0.40 23.90
CA GLU A 132 11.48 1.30 22.78
C GLU A 132 10.86 0.80 21.46
N THR A 133 10.75 -0.52 21.30
CA THR A 133 10.20 -1.15 20.07
C THR A 133 8.68 -1.36 20.17
N LEU A 134 8.18 -1.72 21.36
CA LEU A 134 6.80 -2.12 21.63
C LEU A 134 5.73 -1.08 21.22
N GLY A 135 6.10 0.20 21.15
CA GLY A 135 5.18 1.28 20.75
C GLY A 135 5.30 1.76 19.31
N ASN A 136 6.22 1.20 18.50
CA ASN A 136 6.56 1.75 17.18
C ASN A 136 6.36 0.71 16.06
N PRO A 137 5.28 0.84 15.25
CA PRO A 137 5.00 -0.03 14.11
C PRO A 137 6.18 -0.16 13.14
N ASN A 138 6.88 0.93 12.86
CA ASN A 138 8.01 0.91 11.92
C ASN A 138 9.23 0.19 12.49
N ALA A 139 9.50 0.34 13.79
CA ALA A 139 10.57 -0.39 14.45
C ALA A 139 10.32 -1.90 14.41
N ILE A 140 9.07 -2.32 14.68
CA ILE A 140 8.65 -3.72 14.56
C ILE A 140 8.83 -4.22 13.13
N LEU A 141 8.34 -3.48 12.13
CA LEU A 141 8.44 -3.88 10.72
C LEU A 141 9.89 -3.96 10.22
N ASN A 142 10.78 -3.09 10.70
CA ASN A 142 12.21 -3.17 10.38
C ASN A 142 12.85 -4.42 11.00
N LEU A 143 12.52 -4.73 12.26
CA LEU A 143 12.99 -5.94 12.90
C LEU A 143 12.49 -7.21 12.19
N LEU A 144 11.22 -7.25 11.80
CA LEU A 144 10.67 -8.35 11.00
C LEU A 144 11.35 -8.46 9.64
N HIS A 145 11.69 -7.33 9.01
CA HIS A 145 12.41 -7.33 7.74
C HIS A 145 13.82 -7.93 7.90
N ASP A 146 14.54 -7.59 8.97
CA ASP A 146 15.84 -8.19 9.28
C ASP A 146 15.74 -9.71 9.53
N VAL A 147 14.66 -10.15 10.19
CA VAL A 147 14.38 -11.60 10.37
C VAL A 147 14.16 -12.27 9.02
N ALA A 148 13.32 -11.70 8.16
CA ALA A 148 13.04 -12.25 6.83
C ALA A 148 14.30 -12.37 5.96
N LEU A 149 15.18 -11.37 5.99
CA LEU A 149 16.46 -11.41 5.26
C LEU A 149 17.39 -12.53 5.78
N LYS A 150 17.41 -12.77 7.10
CA LYS A 150 18.20 -13.84 7.70
C LYS A 150 17.67 -15.22 7.31
N GLU A 151 16.35 -15.41 7.33
CA GLU A 151 15.71 -16.67 6.91
C GLU A 151 16.02 -16.99 5.45
N GLU A 152 15.93 -15.99 4.56
CA GLU A 152 16.26 -16.14 3.15
C GLU A 152 17.74 -16.53 2.94
N ALA A 153 18.66 -15.88 3.65
CA ALA A 153 20.08 -16.21 3.60
C ALA A 153 20.37 -17.66 4.06
N LEU A 154 19.72 -18.12 5.13
CA LEU A 154 19.86 -19.49 5.64
C LEU A 154 19.29 -20.54 4.67
N ASN A 155 18.16 -20.23 4.03
CA ASN A 155 17.54 -21.09 3.03
C ASN A 155 18.42 -21.25 1.78
N LEU A 156 19.05 -20.16 1.33
CA LEU A 156 20.00 -20.19 0.21
C LEU A 156 21.25 -21.04 0.53
N GLN A 157 21.80 -20.92 1.74
CA GLN A 157 22.92 -21.74 2.18
C GLN A 157 22.55 -23.23 2.24
N SER A 158 21.39 -23.54 2.81
CA SER A 158 20.88 -24.92 2.92
C SER A 158 20.65 -25.56 1.55
N THR A 159 20.13 -24.79 0.59
CA THR A 159 19.90 -25.27 -0.79
C THR A 159 21.22 -25.56 -1.51
N LYS A 160 22.19 -24.63 -1.43
CA LYS A 160 23.54 -24.85 -1.98
C LYS A 160 24.20 -26.10 -1.41
N GLN A 161 24.08 -26.35 -0.11
CA GLN A 161 24.66 -27.52 0.54
C GLN A 161 24.03 -28.85 0.05
N ARG A 162 22.71 -28.86 -0.20
CA ARG A 162 22.02 -30.02 -0.77
C ARG A 162 22.46 -30.29 -2.22
N ASP A 163 22.58 -29.24 -3.03
CA ASP A 163 22.98 -29.38 -4.44
C ASP A 163 24.42 -29.90 -4.59
N ILE A 164 25.32 -29.50 -3.69
CA ILE A 164 26.69 -30.03 -3.62
C ILE A 164 26.65 -31.53 -3.30
N SER A 165 25.91 -31.91 -2.24
CA SER A 165 25.81 -33.31 -1.81
C SER A 165 25.19 -34.23 -2.87
N LEU A 166 24.26 -33.73 -3.68
CA LEU A 166 23.65 -34.50 -4.76
C LEU A 166 24.64 -34.77 -5.90
N LYS A 167 25.44 -33.77 -6.27
CA LYS A 167 26.47 -33.91 -7.33
C LYS A 167 27.57 -34.89 -6.95
N ASP A 168 28.00 -34.88 -5.68
CA ASP A 168 29.03 -35.80 -5.19
C ASP A 168 28.54 -37.26 -5.20
N ASN A 169 27.23 -37.49 -4.97
CA ASN A 169 26.63 -38.82 -5.02
C ASN A 169 26.32 -39.34 -6.44
N THR A 170 26.39 -38.50 -7.47
CA THR A 170 26.15 -38.93 -8.88
C THR A 170 27.44 -39.22 -9.66
N LEU A 171 28.61 -38.98 -9.05
CA LEU A 171 29.94 -39.19 -9.65
C LEU A 171 30.63 -40.50 -9.24
N LEU A 172 29.88 -41.45 -8.64
CA LEU A 172 30.28 -42.82 -8.32
C LEU A 172 29.45 -43.82 -9.14
#